data_AF-A0A7X6URT0-F1
#
_entry.id   AF-A0A7X6URT0-F1
#
_cell.length_a   1.000
_cell.length_b   1.000
_cell.length_c   1.000
_cell.angle_alpha   90.00
_cell.angle_beta   90.00
_cell.angle_gamma   90.00
#
_symmetry.space_group_name_H-M   'P 1'
#
loop_
_entity.id
_entity.type
_entity.pdbx_description
1 polymer ?
#
loop_
_entity_poly.entity_id
_entity_poly.type
_entity_poly.pdbx_seq_one_letter_code
_entity_poly.pdbx_strand_id
1 'polypeptide(L)'
;MVPTNDTSFWVSIVSVVSLAIWLYLSMPHRIERGHRSPLSVPVKFVLITLVVTGLVIMKGLLRGFMTSFPMVGVVAVYEARYSLWTLGRLAPVVMLGLSALISIAKLLQDMIGLKPALLIGWIAYLIVLAALGRIPKNKRASEPA
;
A
#
# COMPACT_ATOMS: atom_id res chain seq x y z
N MET A 1 15.78 -4.55 -13.43
CA MET A 1 17.22 -4.47 -13.12
C MET A 1 17.34 -4.43 -11.61
N VAL A 2 17.76 -5.54 -10.98
CA VAL A 2 18.00 -5.60 -9.53
C VAL A 2 19.35 -4.92 -9.29
N PRO A 3 19.46 -3.90 -8.42
CA PRO A 3 20.73 -3.23 -8.17
C PRO A 3 21.73 -4.24 -7.60
N THR A 4 22.80 -4.49 -8.36
CA THR A 4 23.87 -5.45 -8.03
C THR A 4 24.80 -4.91 -6.94
N ASN A 5 24.78 -3.60 -6.70
CA ASN A 5 25.63 -2.91 -5.73
C ASN A 5 24.83 -2.40 -4.53
N ASP A 6 25.39 -2.54 -3.33
CA ASP A 6 24.78 -2.08 -2.08
C ASP A 6 24.51 -0.57 -2.08
N THR A 7 25.38 0.21 -2.71
CA THR A 7 25.20 1.65 -2.86
C THR A 7 23.93 1.98 -3.65
N SER A 8 23.71 1.32 -4.79
CA SER A 8 22.51 1.51 -5.62
C SER A 8 21.23 1.13 -4.88
N PHE A 9 21.28 0.11 -4.03
CA PHE A 9 20.15 -0.25 -3.16
C PHE A 9 19.82 0.89 -2.19
N TRP A 10 20.81 1.39 -1.45
CA TRP A 10 20.57 2.46 -0.47
C TRP A 10 20.14 3.78 -1.12
N VAL A 11 20.70 4.14 -2.28
CA VAL A 11 20.25 5.30 -3.07
C VAL A 11 18.78 5.14 -3.49
N SER A 12 18.38 3.93 -3.91
CA SER A 12 16.98 3.64 -4.26
C SER A 12 16.06 3.75 -3.05
N ILE A 13 16.46 3.22 -1.89
CA ILE A 13 15.67 3.36 -0.65
C ILE A 13 15.53 4.83 -0.24
N VAL A 14 16.63 5.59 -0.21
CA VAL A 14 16.61 7.01 0.19
C VAL A 14 15.73 7.83 -0.76
N SER A 15 15.83 7.61 -2.06
CA SER A 15 14.99 8.29 -3.06
C SER A 15 13.50 7.94 -2.91
N VAL A 16 13.15 6.67 -2.74
CA VAL A 16 11.76 6.23 -2.53
C VAL A 16 11.19 6.77 -1.23
N VAL A 17 11.96 6.72 -0.13
CA VAL A 17 11.53 7.25 1.17
C VAL A 17 11.34 8.76 1.08
N SER A 18 12.26 9.49 0.46
CA SER A 18 12.16 10.94 0.27
C SER A 18 10.91 11.31 -0.54
N LEU A 19 10.67 10.61 -1.66
CA LEU A 19 9.49 10.79 -2.49
C LEU A 19 8.21 10.49 -1.72
N ALA A 20 8.19 9.40 -0.96
CA ALA A 20 7.01 9.00 -0.19
C ALA A 20 6.70 9.96 0.96
N ILE A 21 7.72 10.48 1.66
CA ILE A 21 7.55 11.54 2.66
C ILE A 21 6.98 12.80 2.00
N TRP A 22 7.57 13.23 0.87
CA TRP A 22 7.08 14.40 0.13
C TRP A 22 5.61 14.24 -0.26
N LEU A 23 5.24 13.12 -0.88
CA LEU A 23 3.84 12.83 -1.25
C LEU A 23 2.91 12.77 -0.03
N TYR A 24 3.35 12.17 1.08
CA TYR A 24 2.56 12.07 2.31
C TYR A 24 2.28 13.45 2.92
N LEU A 25 3.27 14.34 2.91
CA LEU A 25 3.15 15.71 3.42
C LEU A 25 2.32 16.58 2.47
N SER A 26 2.45 16.41 1.15
CA SER A 26 1.66 17.16 0.15
C SER A 26 0.19 16.76 0.09
N MET A 27 -0.20 15.61 0.68
CA MET A 27 -1.59 15.14 0.75
C MET A 27 -2.14 15.27 2.17
N PRO A 28 -2.58 16.47 2.61
CA PRO A 28 -3.21 16.64 3.92
C PRO A 28 -4.48 15.80 4.04
N HIS A 29 -4.80 15.36 5.26
CA HIS A 29 -5.97 14.51 5.49
C HIS A 29 -7.26 15.25 5.11
N ARG A 30 -8.06 14.68 4.21
CA ARG A 30 -9.37 15.20 3.81
C ARG A 30 -10.44 14.19 4.21
N ILE A 31 -11.48 14.68 4.88
CA ILE A 31 -12.67 13.88 5.18
C ILE A 31 -13.51 13.82 3.92
N GLU A 32 -13.43 12.71 3.19
CA GLU A 32 -14.29 12.45 2.03
C GLU A 32 -15.62 11.84 2.48
N ARG A 33 -16.74 12.31 1.89
CA ARG A 33 -18.06 11.75 2.15
C ARG A 33 -18.10 10.32 1.60
N GLY A 34 -18.32 9.34 2.46
CA GLY A 34 -18.51 7.95 2.06
C GLY A 34 -19.74 7.81 1.17
N HIS A 35 -19.55 7.79 -0.14
CA HIS A 35 -20.61 7.52 -1.08
C HIS A 35 -20.92 6.02 -1.04
N ARG A 36 -22.08 5.64 -0.47
CA ARG A 36 -22.53 4.25 -0.55
C ARG A 36 -23.02 4.02 -1.97
N SER A 37 -22.34 3.15 -2.70
CA SER A 37 -22.83 2.63 -3.98
C SER A 37 -24.24 2.04 -3.79
N PRO A 38 -25.19 2.28 -4.69
CA PRO A 38 -26.56 1.75 -4.59
C PRO A 38 -26.65 0.23 -4.81
N LEU A 39 -25.54 -0.42 -5.20
CA LEU A 39 -25.47 -1.87 -5.38
C LEU A 39 -25.38 -2.61 -4.06
N SER A 40 -26.15 -3.69 -3.93
CA SER A 40 -26.13 -4.57 -2.77
C SER A 40 -24.74 -5.23 -2.63
N VAL A 41 -24.24 -5.24 -1.39
CA VAL A 41 -22.94 -5.81 -1.00
C VAL A 41 -22.64 -7.20 -1.62
N PRO A 42 -23.58 -8.16 -1.67
CA PRO A 42 -23.30 -9.48 -2.25
C PRO A 42 -23.01 -9.43 -3.76
N VAL A 43 -23.72 -8.60 -4.53
CA VAL A 43 -23.51 -8.49 -5.98
C VAL A 43 -22.13 -7.89 -6.28
N LYS A 44 -21.75 -6.87 -5.51
CA LYS A 44 -20.42 -6.26 -5.58
C LYS A 44 -19.32 -7.27 -5.27
N PHE A 45 -19.49 -8.10 -4.22
CA PHE A 45 -18.50 -9.11 -3.87
C PHE A 45 -18.31 -10.15 -4.98
N VAL A 46 -19.40 -10.64 -5.57
CA VAL A 46 -19.35 -11.60 -6.68
C VAL A 46 -18.64 -11.00 -7.90
N LEU A 47 -18.98 -9.76 -8.27
CA LEU A 47 -18.38 -9.08 -9.41
C LEU A 47 -16.87 -8.88 -9.22
N ILE A 48 -16.45 -8.39 -8.05
CA ILE A 48 -15.03 -8.18 -7.72
C ILE A 48 -14.29 -9.53 -7.77
N THR A 49 -14.86 -10.56 -7.16
CA THR A 49 -14.26 -11.90 -7.13
C THR A 49 -14.09 -12.46 -8.54
N LEU A 50 -15.09 -12.29 -9.41
CA LEU A 50 -15.05 -12.74 -10.80
C LEU A 50 -13.96 -12.00 -11.59
N VAL A 51 -13.90 -10.67 -11.48
CA VAL A 51 -12.89 -9.84 -12.15
C VAL A 51 -11.48 -10.19 -11.68
N VAL A 52 -11.27 -10.30 -10.36
CA VAL A 52 -9.96 -10.67 -9.78
C VAL A 52 -9.54 -12.07 -10.22
N THR A 53 -10.45 -13.04 -10.21
CA THR A 53 -10.16 -14.42 -10.63
C THR A 53 -9.78 -14.45 -12.12
N GLY A 54 -10.53 -13.77 -12.98
CA GLY A 54 -10.21 -13.65 -14.41
C GLY A 54 -8.84 -13.02 -14.66
N LEU A 55 -8.52 -11.95 -13.92
CA LEU A 55 -7.21 -11.28 -13.99
C LEU A 55 -6.07 -12.20 -13.54
N VAL A 56 -6.26 -12.99 -12.48
CA VAL A 56 -5.27 -13.98 -12.01
C VAL A 56 -5.03 -15.07 -13.06
N ILE A 57 -6.10 -15.57 -13.70
CA ILE A 57 -5.99 -16.55 -14.78
C ILE A 57 -5.21 -15.97 -15.97
N MET A 58 -5.53 -14.75 -16.40
CA MET A 58 -4.80 -14.07 -17.48
C MET A 58 -3.33 -13.83 -17.13
N LYS A 59 -3.02 -13.48 -15.87
CA LYS A 59 -1.64 -13.36 -15.40
C LYS A 59 -0.87 -14.67 -15.56
N GLY A 60 -1.52 -15.81 -15.27
CA GLY A 60 -0.96 -17.15 -15.49
C GLY A 60 -0.65 -17.43 -16.96
N LEU A 61 -1.50 -16.95 -17.88
CA LEU A 61 -1.32 -17.08 -19.33
C LEU A 61 -0.18 -16.20 -19.87
N LEU A 62 0.01 -15.00 -19.31
CA LEU A 62 0.99 -14.01 -19.78
C LEU A 62 2.41 -14.18 -19.21
N ARG A 63 2.63 -15.17 -18.32
CA ARG A 63 3.92 -15.70 -17.80
C ARG A 63 5.08 -14.70 -17.55
N GLY A 64 4.82 -13.40 -17.37
CA GLY A 64 5.87 -12.41 -17.09
C GLY A 64 5.79 -11.09 -17.86
N PHE A 65 4.83 -10.88 -18.79
CA PHE A 65 4.77 -9.61 -19.54
C PHE A 65 4.19 -8.41 -18.76
N MET A 66 3.60 -8.63 -17.59
CA MET A 66 3.16 -7.57 -16.68
C MET A 66 3.77 -7.80 -15.29
N THR A 67 4.93 -7.20 -15.03
CA THR A 67 5.66 -7.40 -13.77
C THR A 67 5.18 -6.56 -12.59
N SER A 68 4.25 -5.61 -12.75
CA SER A 68 3.60 -4.95 -11.61
C SER A 68 2.38 -4.16 -12.07
N PHE A 69 1.32 -4.86 -12.45
CA PHE A 69 0.01 -4.21 -12.56
C PHE A 69 -0.78 -4.55 -11.29
N PRO A 70 -1.22 -3.55 -10.49
CA PRO A 70 -2.07 -3.80 -9.34
C PRO A 70 -3.48 -4.15 -9.87
N MET A 71 -3.62 -5.36 -10.43
CA MET A 71 -4.84 -5.82 -11.09
C MET A 71 -6.07 -5.74 -10.16
N VAL A 72 -5.87 -6.02 -8.87
CA VAL A 72 -6.89 -5.86 -7.83
C VAL A 72 -7.07 -4.40 -7.42
N GLY A 73 -6.00 -3.60 -7.48
CA GLY A 73 -6.01 -2.19 -7.14
C GLY A 73 -6.91 -1.36 -8.05
N VAL A 74 -7.00 -1.70 -9.34
CA VAL A 74 -7.89 -1.01 -10.28
C VAL A 74 -9.35 -1.12 -9.85
N VAL A 75 -9.82 -2.32 -9.50
CA VAL A 75 -11.20 -2.54 -9.03
C VAL A 75 -11.45 -1.80 -7.71
N ALA A 76 -10.48 -1.85 -6.78
CA ALA A 76 -10.57 -1.11 -5.53
C ALA A 76 -10.64 0.41 -5.75
N VAL A 77 -9.87 0.94 -6.72
CA VAL A 77 -9.88 2.36 -7.11
C VAL A 77 -11.20 2.75 -7.79
N TYR A 78 -11.77 1.88 -8.64
CA TYR A 78 -13.09 2.09 -9.25
C TYR A 78 -14.19 2.20 -8.19
N GLU A 79 -14.18 1.31 -7.21
CA GLU A 79 -15.16 1.32 -6.10
C GLU A 79 -14.96 2.50 -5.16
N ALA A 80 -13.73 2.95 -5.00
CA ALA A 80 -13.36 4.11 -4.18
C ALA A 80 -13.21 5.39 -5.01
N ARG A 81 -13.84 5.50 -6.19
CA ARG A 81 -13.74 6.70 -7.04
C ARG A 81 -14.18 7.99 -6.32
N TYR A 82 -15.04 7.88 -5.32
CA TYR A 82 -15.49 8.99 -4.47
C TYR A 82 -14.64 9.16 -3.20
N SER A 83 -13.60 8.33 -3.02
CA SER A 83 -12.65 8.38 -1.91
C SER A 83 -11.19 8.24 -2.40
N LEU A 84 -10.93 8.77 -3.60
CA LEU A 84 -9.62 8.69 -4.27
C LEU A 84 -8.52 9.37 -3.46
N TRP A 85 -8.83 10.44 -2.72
CA TRP A 85 -7.85 11.12 -1.90
C TRP A 85 -7.40 10.25 -0.73
N THR A 86 -8.35 9.53 -0.12
CA THR A 86 -8.08 8.59 0.97
C THR A 86 -7.22 7.42 0.49
N LEU A 87 -7.53 6.84 -0.67
CA LEU A 87 -6.68 5.81 -1.28
C LEU A 87 -5.32 6.37 -1.76
N GLY A 88 -5.30 7.59 -2.26
CA GLY A 88 -4.10 8.29 -2.70
C GLY A 88 -3.09 8.45 -1.57
N ARG A 89 -3.54 8.80 -0.35
CA ARG A 89 -2.68 8.84 0.85
C ARG A 89 -2.18 7.47 1.29
N LEU A 90 -2.90 6.39 0.98
CA LEU A 90 -2.48 5.05 1.34
C LEU A 90 -1.22 4.63 0.55
N ALA A 91 -1.08 5.08 -0.71
CA ALA A 91 0.06 4.73 -1.54
C ALA A 91 1.41 5.17 -0.94
N PRO A 92 1.63 6.43 -0.53
CA PRO A 92 2.85 6.85 0.17
C PRO A 92 3.11 6.08 1.47
N VAL A 93 2.08 5.77 2.25
CA VAL A 93 2.21 5.00 3.50
C VAL A 93 2.70 3.57 3.20
N VAL A 94 2.14 2.92 2.18
CA VAL A 94 2.56 1.59 1.75
C VAL A 94 3.97 1.62 1.17
N MET A 95 4.33 2.65 0.41
CA MET A 95 5.70 2.84 -0.10
C MET A 95 6.73 2.93 1.05
N LEU A 96 6.43 3.68 2.10
CA LEU A 96 7.29 3.78 3.29
C LEU A 96 7.38 2.43 4.02
N GLY A 97 6.26 1.77 4.25
CA GLY A 97 6.24 0.47 4.90
C GLY A 97 7.04 -0.58 4.12
N LEU A 98 6.84 -0.69 2.82
CA LEU A 98 7.55 -1.67 1.98
C LEU A 98 9.05 -1.37 1.91
N SER A 99 9.44 -0.09 1.86
CA SER A 99 10.85 0.31 1.91
C SER A 99 11.50 -0.12 3.23
N ALA A 100 10.80 0.03 4.37
CA ALA A 100 11.27 -0.43 5.67
C ALA A 100 11.40 -1.96 5.71
N LEU A 101 10.41 -2.70 5.22
CA LEU A 101 10.43 -4.16 5.16
C LEU A 101 11.63 -4.66 4.36
N ILE A 102 11.84 -4.12 3.15
CA ILE A 102 12.92 -4.56 2.25
C ILE A 102 14.29 -4.20 2.85
N SER A 103 14.42 -3.02 3.47
CA SER A 103 15.68 -2.61 4.12
C SER A 103 16.05 -3.52 5.29
N ILE A 104 15.08 -3.85 6.15
CA ILE A 104 15.28 -4.75 7.28
C ILE A 104 15.55 -6.18 6.82
N ALA A 105 14.80 -6.65 5.82
CA ALA A 105 15.01 -7.97 5.24
C ALA A 105 16.44 -8.08 4.70
N LYS A 106 16.95 -7.06 3.98
CA LYS A 106 18.31 -7.05 3.47
C LYS A 106 19.37 -7.05 4.59
N LEU A 107 19.19 -6.25 5.63
CA LEU A 107 20.13 -6.17 6.76
C LEU A 107 20.21 -7.46 7.58
N LEU A 108 19.06 -8.11 7.82
CA LEU A 108 18.98 -9.29 8.68
C LEU A 108 19.16 -10.60 7.92
N GLN A 109 18.99 -10.61 6.60
CA GLN A 109 19.11 -11.82 5.79
C GLN A 109 20.47 -12.51 5.98
N ASP A 110 21.56 -11.73 6.10
CA ASP A 110 22.92 -12.27 6.24
C ASP A 110 23.21 -12.82 7.64
N MET A 111 22.50 -12.34 8.67
CA MET A 111 22.74 -12.74 10.06
C MET A 111 21.91 -13.94 10.52
N ILE A 112 20.63 -13.96 10.15
CA ILE A 112 19.65 -14.91 10.69
C ILE A 112 18.91 -15.71 9.60
N GLY A 113 19.24 -15.46 8.33
CA GLY A 113 18.58 -16.08 7.18
C GLY A 113 17.29 -15.38 6.77
N LEU A 114 16.81 -15.71 5.56
CA LEU A 114 15.73 -14.98 4.90
C LEU A 114 14.38 -15.06 5.63
N LYS A 115 13.99 -16.24 6.15
CA LYS A 115 12.67 -16.45 6.75
C LYS A 115 12.44 -15.57 8.01
N PRO A 116 13.32 -15.57 9.02
CA PRO A 116 13.13 -14.72 10.19
C PRO A 116 13.37 -13.23 9.88
N ALA A 117 14.28 -12.90 8.95
CA ALA A 117 14.45 -11.52 8.47
C ALA A 117 13.15 -10.94 7.87
N LEU A 118 12.42 -11.77 7.11
CA LEU A 118 11.13 -11.38 6.52
C LEU A 118 10.05 -11.15 7.59
N LEU A 119 10.00 -12.01 8.63
CA LEU A 119 9.06 -11.84 9.75
C LEU A 119 9.30 -10.52 10.49
N ILE A 120 10.56 -10.17 10.73
CA ILE A 120 10.93 -8.91 11.40
C ILE A 120 10.62 -7.71 10.48
N GLY A 121 10.89 -7.83 9.17
CA GLY A 121 10.48 -6.82 8.19
C GLY A 121 8.96 -6.60 8.15
N TRP A 122 8.16 -7.66 8.29
CA TRP A 122 6.70 -7.56 8.42
C TRP A 122 6.26 -6.84 9.68
N ILE A 123 6.89 -7.10 10.82
CA ILE A 123 6.60 -6.37 12.06
C ILE A 123 6.87 -4.88 11.86
N ALA A 124 8.01 -4.52 11.26
CA ALA A 124 8.33 -3.12 10.97
C ALA A 124 7.33 -2.47 9.99
N TYR A 125 6.92 -3.20 8.94
CA TYR A 125 5.87 -2.76 8.02
C TYR A 125 4.56 -2.44 8.76
N LEU A 126 4.12 -3.34 9.65
CA LEU A 126 2.90 -3.16 10.43
C LEU A 126 3.01 -2.00 11.42
N ILE A 127 4.19 -1.75 11.99
CA ILE A 127 4.45 -0.60 12.85
C ILE A 127 4.30 0.71 12.05
N VAL A 128 4.90 0.80 10.87
CA VAL A 128 4.78 1.99 10.00
C VAL A 128 3.33 2.20 9.57
N LEU A 129 2.64 1.13 9.17
CA LEU A 129 1.24 1.18 8.79
C LEU A 129 0.34 1.62 9.96
N ALA A 130 0.60 1.11 11.16
CA ALA A 130 -0.15 1.48 12.35
C ALA A 130 0.14 2.93 12.77
N ALA A 131 1.39 3.37 12.74
CA ALA A 131 1.79 4.72 13.14
C ALA A 131 1.22 5.78 12.18
N LEU A 132 1.34 5.56 10.87
CA LEU A 132 0.90 6.53 9.85
C LEU A 132 -0.58 6.38 9.47
N GLY A 133 -1.15 5.19 9.68
CA GLY A 133 -2.57 4.90 9.45
C GLY A 133 -3.47 5.30 10.63
N ARG A 134 -2.94 5.35 11.86
CA ARG A 134 -3.65 5.90 13.02
C ARG A 134 -3.60 7.42 12.99
N ILE A 135 -4.49 8.01 12.20
CA ILE A 135 -4.84 9.43 12.36
C ILE A 135 -5.50 9.55 13.75
N PRO A 136 -5.07 10.49 14.61
CA PRO A 136 -5.65 10.68 15.92
C PRO A 136 -7.16 10.87 15.83
N LYS A 137 -7.94 10.02 16.50
CA LYS A 137 -9.31 10.36 16.89
C LYS A 137 -9.22 11.51 17.91
N ASN A 138 -9.07 12.76 17.48
CA ASN A 138 -9.30 13.87 18.40
C ASN A 138 -9.89 15.11 17.73
N LYS A 139 -10.92 15.67 18.39
CA LYS A 139 -11.78 16.82 18.08
C LYS A 139 -13.05 16.56 17.25
N ARG A 140 -13.94 15.69 17.75
CA ARG A 140 -15.41 15.86 17.61
C ARG A 140 -16.06 15.95 19.00
N ALA A 141 -15.61 16.91 19.79
CA ALA A 141 -16.20 17.25 21.08
C ALA A 141 -15.87 18.72 21.38
N SER A 142 -16.44 19.65 20.61
CA SER A 142 -16.48 21.10 20.93
C SER A 142 -17.23 21.91 19.86
N GLU A 143 -18.39 21.43 19.42
CA GLU A 143 -19.42 22.33 18.89
C GLU A 143 -20.70 22.05 19.69
N PRO A 144 -21.18 23.01 20.51
CA PRO A 144 -22.48 22.89 21.15
C PRO A 144 -23.60 22.99 20.10
N ALA A 145 -24.70 22.31 20.43
CA ALA A 145 -25.90 22.07 19.63
C ALA A 145 -26.60 23.34 19.13
#